data_AF-A0A9R0RXT6-F1
#
_entry.id   AF-A0A9R0RXT6-F1
#
_cell.length_a   1.000
_cell.length_b   1.000
_cell.length_c   1.000
_cell.angle_alpha   90.00
_cell.angle_beta   90.00
_cell.angle_gamma   90.00
#
_symmetry.space_group_name_H-M   'P 1'
#
loop_
_entity.id
_entity.type
_entity.pdbx_description
1 polymer ?
#
loop_
_entity_poly.entity_id
_entity_poly.type
_entity_poly.pdbx_seq_one_letter_code
_entity_poly.pdbx_strand_id
1 'polypeptide(L)'
;MRIRTAKEEKDDLQLIDVEATVEVFISEVQNSFSLFLGCLTSGLSEEIRLFDGVIGETQSLKRSVVAVVTGSSIHLKFKVGLESSSSAEHDCSFIAGNHGSNARKIETDFALISVKVTWSPLPKGH
;
A
#
# COMPACT_ATOMS: atom_id res chain seq x y z
N MET A 1 7.19 -8.81 -43.52
CA MET A 1 7.68 -8.67 -42.13
C MET A 1 7.29 -7.28 -41.65
N ARG A 2 6.25 -7.15 -40.83
CA ARG A 2 5.83 -5.86 -40.27
C ARG A 2 6.54 -5.69 -38.93
N ILE A 3 7.43 -4.70 -38.85
CA ILE A 3 8.12 -4.31 -37.62
C ILE A 3 7.11 -3.46 -36.85
N ARG A 4 6.60 -4.00 -35.74
CA ARG A 4 5.76 -3.21 -34.83
C ARG A 4 6.66 -2.29 -34.03
N THR A 5 6.29 -1.03 -33.94
CA THR A 5 7.02 -0.04 -33.16
C THR A 5 6.78 -0.31 -31.67
N ALA A 6 7.75 -0.06 -30.79
CA ALA A 6 7.61 -0.25 -29.32
C ALA A 6 6.41 0.47 -28.69
N LYS A 7 5.82 1.43 -29.43
CA LYS A 7 4.59 2.12 -29.06
C LYS A 7 3.33 1.25 -29.25
N GLU A 8 3.29 0.39 -30.27
CA GLU A 8 2.19 -0.54 -30.54
C GLU A 8 2.23 -1.80 -29.67
N GLU A 9 3.40 -2.18 -29.13
CA GLU A 9 3.51 -3.29 -28.16
C GLU A 9 2.91 -2.93 -26.79
N LYS A 10 2.77 -1.63 -26.51
CA LYS A 10 2.15 -1.13 -25.28
C LYS A 10 0.61 -1.17 -25.31
N ASP A 11 0.01 -1.17 -26.50
CA ASP A 11 -1.46 -1.22 -26.68
C ASP A 11 -2.01 -2.67 -26.73
N ASP A 12 -1.18 -3.69 -26.99
CA ASP A 12 -1.54 -5.12 -26.94
C ASP A 12 -1.31 -5.76 -25.55
N LEU A 13 -0.56 -5.08 -24.66
CA LEU A 13 -0.49 -5.46 -23.25
C LEU A 13 -1.77 -4.98 -22.57
N GLN A 14 -2.79 -5.85 -22.51
CA GLN A 14 -3.89 -5.71 -21.56
C GLN A 14 -3.26 -5.31 -20.22
N LEU A 15 -3.54 -4.12 -19.72
CA LEU A 15 -3.13 -3.72 -18.38
C LEU A 15 -3.72 -4.75 -17.43
N ILE A 16 -2.89 -5.67 -16.95
CA ILE A 16 -3.33 -6.68 -16.00
C ILE A 16 -3.55 -5.91 -14.71
N ASP A 17 -4.79 -5.82 -14.26
CA ASP A 17 -5.05 -5.36 -12.92
C ASP A 17 -4.67 -6.49 -11.94
N VAL A 18 -3.98 -6.12 -10.87
CA VAL A 18 -3.62 -7.01 -9.76
C VAL A 18 -4.24 -6.49 -8.48
N GLU A 19 -4.55 -7.41 -7.57
CA GLU A 19 -4.93 -7.09 -6.21
C GLU A 19 -3.68 -6.87 -5.35
N ALA A 20 -3.59 -5.71 -4.73
CA ALA A 20 -2.64 -5.40 -3.68
C ALA A 20 -3.30 -5.72 -2.33
N THR A 21 -2.93 -6.84 -1.74
CA THR A 21 -3.29 -7.15 -0.36
C THR A 21 -2.30 -6.47 0.58
N VAL A 22 -2.76 -5.45 1.32
CA VAL A 22 -1.98 -4.69 2.29
C VAL A 22 -2.24 -5.25 3.69
N GLU A 23 -1.17 -5.72 4.32
CA GLU A 23 -1.15 -6.23 5.70
C GLU A 23 -0.20 -5.36 6.52
N VAL A 24 -0.69 -4.85 7.65
CA VAL A 24 0.10 -4.01 8.55
C VAL A 24 0.12 -4.64 9.93
N PHE A 25 1.32 -4.82 10.47
CA PHE A 25 1.56 -5.28 11.81
C PHE A 25 2.32 -4.21 12.58
N ILE A 26 1.83 -3.90 13.77
CA ILE A 26 2.40 -2.89 14.66
C ILE A 26 2.97 -3.61 15.86
N SER A 27 4.24 -3.36 16.16
CA SER A 27 4.96 -3.95 17.29
C SER A 27 5.79 -2.91 18.04
N GLU A 28 6.35 -3.30 19.18
CA GLU A 28 7.26 -2.44 19.96
C GLU A 28 6.61 -1.10 20.36
N VAL A 29 5.30 -1.13 20.64
CA VAL A 29 4.50 0.05 20.98
C VAL A 29 4.97 0.61 22.33
N GLN A 30 5.48 1.83 22.32
CA GLN A 30 5.98 2.54 23.49
C GLN A 30 4.87 3.26 24.25
N ASN A 31 3.97 3.92 23.52
CA ASN A 31 2.84 4.70 24.05
C ASN A 31 1.67 4.63 23.08
N SER A 32 0.46 4.95 23.54
CA SER A 32 -0.70 5.04 22.65
C SER A 32 -0.56 6.20 21.67
N PHE A 33 -0.89 5.98 20.40
CA PHE A 33 -0.81 6.99 19.35
C PHE A 33 -1.96 6.86 18.35
N SER A 34 -2.27 7.95 17.66
CA SER A 34 -3.17 7.96 16.51
C SER A 34 -2.41 7.58 15.25
N LEU A 35 -2.99 6.67 14.48
CA LEU A 35 -2.47 6.19 13.21
C LEU A 35 -3.51 6.39 12.11
N PHE A 36 -3.11 7.09 11.07
CA PHE A 36 -3.81 7.11 9.79
C PHE A 36 -2.98 6.40 8.73
N LEU A 37 -3.62 5.52 7.96
CA LEU A 37 -3.04 4.86 6.80
C LEU A 37 -3.88 5.19 5.56
N GLY A 38 -3.29 5.96 4.67
CA GLY A 38 -3.82 6.25 3.35
C GLY A 38 -3.09 5.48 2.25
N CYS A 39 -3.77 5.34 1.12
CA CYS A 39 -3.29 4.64 -0.06
C CYS A 39 -3.58 5.47 -1.31
N LEU A 40 -2.54 5.71 -2.10
CA LEU A 40 -2.60 6.36 -3.40
C LEU A 40 -2.13 5.36 -4.45
N THR A 41 -2.87 5.25 -5.55
CA THR A 41 -2.46 4.47 -6.72
C THR A 41 -2.33 5.40 -7.91
N SER A 42 -1.44 5.11 -8.85
CA SER A 42 -1.17 5.99 -10.00
C SER A 42 -2.39 6.26 -10.90
N GLY A 43 -3.48 5.49 -10.73
CA GLY A 43 -4.73 5.66 -11.47
C GLY A 43 -5.84 6.41 -10.71
N LEU A 44 -5.60 6.82 -9.45
CA LEU A 44 -6.59 7.48 -8.61
C LEU A 44 -6.11 8.87 -8.18
N SER A 45 -6.97 9.87 -8.30
CA SER A 45 -6.71 11.24 -7.83
C SER A 45 -6.97 11.42 -6.33
N GLU A 46 -7.67 10.48 -5.71
CA GLU A 46 -8.07 10.54 -4.30
C GLU A 46 -7.35 9.48 -3.46
N GLU A 47 -7.02 9.85 -2.22
CA GLU A 47 -6.40 8.96 -1.24
C GLU A 47 -7.45 8.03 -0.63
N ILE A 48 -7.25 6.73 -0.76
CA ILE A 48 -8.08 5.71 -0.13
C ILE A 48 -7.64 5.57 1.33
N ARG A 49 -8.54 5.81 2.29
CA ARG A 49 -8.30 5.56 3.71
C ARG A 49 -8.40 4.05 4.00
N LEU A 50 -7.28 3.42 4.34
CA LEU A 50 -7.23 2.01 4.73
C LEU A 50 -7.42 1.82 6.24
N PHE A 51 -6.94 2.77 7.05
CA PHE A 51 -7.09 2.76 8.50
C PHE A 51 -7.06 4.18 9.06
N ASP A 52 -7.81 4.40 10.14
CA ASP A 52 -7.80 5.63 10.92
C ASP A 52 -8.28 5.31 12.34
N GLY A 53 -7.40 5.45 13.32
CA GLY A 53 -7.71 5.10 14.71
C GLY A 53 -6.53 5.14 15.66
N VAL A 54 -6.81 4.82 16.92
CA VAL A 54 -5.83 4.81 18.00
C VAL A 54 -5.23 3.42 18.18
N ILE A 55 -3.91 3.36 18.31
CA ILE A 55 -3.13 2.17 18.59
C ILE A 55 -2.59 2.28 20.01
N GLY A 56 -3.02 1.38 20.90
CA GLY A 56 -2.53 1.32 22.29
C GLY A 56 -1.58 0.17 22.58
N GLU A 57 -1.55 -0.84 21.73
CA GLU A 57 -0.78 -2.07 21.92
C GLU A 57 -0.37 -2.69 20.58
N THR A 58 0.53 -3.68 20.66
CA THR A 58 0.98 -4.47 19.50
C THR A 58 -0.22 -5.19 18.89
N GLN A 59 -0.46 -4.99 17.60
CA GLN A 59 -1.61 -5.58 16.91
C GLN A 59 -1.41 -5.68 15.39
N SER A 60 -2.18 -6.56 14.78
CA SER A 60 -2.37 -6.60 13.32
C SER A 60 -3.58 -5.77 12.93
N LEU A 61 -3.43 -4.90 11.94
CA LEU A 61 -4.57 -4.20 11.37
C LEU A 61 -5.38 -5.12 10.46
N LYS A 62 -6.65 -4.76 10.23
CA LYS A 62 -7.48 -5.45 9.24
C LYS A 62 -6.82 -5.34 7.86
N ARG A 63 -6.71 -6.47 7.18
CA ARG A 63 -6.21 -6.55 5.80
C ARG A 63 -7.08 -5.68 4.87
N SER A 64 -6.41 -4.92 4.01
CA SER A 64 -7.04 -4.15 2.94
C SER A 64 -6.66 -4.73 1.58
N VAL A 65 -7.57 -4.66 0.60
CA VAL A 65 -7.30 -5.08 -0.78
C VAL A 65 -7.56 -3.90 -1.70
N VAL A 66 -6.59 -3.56 -2.54
CA VAL A 66 -6.66 -2.42 -3.46
C VAL A 66 -6.33 -2.90 -4.86
N ALA A 67 -7.15 -2.56 -5.85
CA ALA A 67 -6.83 -2.86 -7.25
C ALA A 67 -5.74 -1.90 -7.76
N VAL A 68 -4.73 -2.45 -8.43
CA VAL A 68 -3.60 -1.70 -8.95
C VAL A 68 -3.24 -2.20 -10.33
N VAL A 69 -2.93 -1.27 -11.23
CA VAL A 69 -2.46 -1.60 -12.58
C VAL A 69 -1.05 -2.19 -12.49
N THR A 70 -0.79 -3.34 -13.11
CA THR A 70 0.55 -3.94 -13.16
C THR A 70 1.58 -2.97 -13.72
N GLY A 71 2.76 -2.92 -13.10
CA GLY A 71 3.85 -2.01 -13.47
C GLY A 71 3.67 -0.57 -12.96
N SER A 72 2.52 -0.22 -12.38
CA SER A 72 2.34 1.04 -11.64
C SER A 72 2.77 0.89 -10.17
N SER A 73 2.55 1.92 -9.35
CA SER A 73 2.89 1.91 -7.93
C SER A 73 1.68 2.10 -7.02
N ILE A 74 1.70 1.40 -5.89
CA ILE A 74 0.93 1.76 -4.70
C ILE A 74 1.81 2.57 -3.75
N HIS A 75 1.30 3.71 -3.28
CA HIS A 75 1.95 4.58 -2.31
C HIS A 75 1.13 4.58 -1.02
N LEU A 76 1.76 4.12 0.06
CA LEU A 76 1.14 4.04 1.38
C LEU A 76 1.68 5.16 2.25
N LYS A 77 0.75 5.95 2.79
CA LYS A 77 1.03 7.12 3.62
C LYS A 77 0.58 6.88 5.04
N PHE A 78 1.49 7.04 5.98
CA PHE A 78 1.30 6.84 7.41
C PHE A 78 1.42 8.19 8.10
N LYS A 79 0.38 8.59 8.84
CA LYS A 79 0.48 9.73 9.77
C LYS A 79 0.40 9.18 11.18
N VAL A 80 1.40 9.51 11.99
CA VAL A 80 1.59 8.98 13.33
C VAL A 80 1.75 10.14 14.29
N GLY A 81 0.96 10.20 15.36
CA GLY A 81 1.08 11.27 16.34
C GLY A 81 0.10 11.15 17.50
N LEU A 82 0.17 12.09 18.43
CA LEU A 82 -0.84 12.27 19.47
C LEU A 82 -1.94 13.18 18.93
N GLU A 83 -3.20 13.00 19.37
CA GLU A 83 -4.32 13.82 18.87
C GLU A 83 -4.13 15.33 19.07
N SER A 84 -3.31 15.73 20.05
CA SER A 84 -3.03 17.13 20.38
C SER A 84 -1.73 17.69 19.80
N SER A 85 -0.96 16.90 19.06
CA SER A 85 0.37 17.29 18.54
C SER A 85 0.44 17.23 17.01
N SER A 86 1.48 17.82 16.43
CA SER A 86 1.80 17.59 15.02
C SER A 86 2.04 16.10 14.76
N SER A 87 1.41 15.55 13.72
CA SER A 87 1.67 14.18 13.28
C SER A 87 2.95 14.11 12.44
N ALA A 88 3.81 13.13 12.70
CA ALA A 88 4.87 12.75 11.80
C ALA A 88 4.29 12.00 10.59
N GLU A 89 4.79 12.31 9.40
CA GLU A 89 4.38 11.65 8.17
C GLU A 89 5.50 10.73 7.68
N HIS A 90 5.14 9.50 7.35
CA HIS A 90 6.01 8.49 6.78
C HIS A 90 5.33 7.88 5.56
N ASP A 91 6.11 7.41 4.60
CA ASP A 91 5.53 6.79 3.42
C ASP A 91 6.40 5.66 2.86
N CYS A 92 5.77 4.79 2.08
CA CYS A 92 6.48 3.80 1.30
C CYS A 92 5.73 3.46 0.02
N SER A 93 6.49 3.12 -1.03
CA SER A 93 5.94 2.75 -2.33
C SER A 93 6.35 1.33 -2.72
N PHE A 94 5.44 0.64 -3.39
CA PHE A 94 5.68 -0.68 -3.96
C PHE A 94 5.25 -0.70 -5.43
N ILE A 95 6.11 -1.25 -6.30
CA ILE A 95 5.76 -1.47 -7.70
C ILE A 95 4.88 -2.73 -7.78
N ALA A 96 3.75 -2.60 -8.47
CA ALA A 96 2.82 -3.68 -8.69
C ALA A 96 3.42 -4.71 -9.64
N GLY A 97 3.60 -5.93 -9.15
CA GLY A 97 3.99 -7.09 -9.93
C GLY A 97 2.83 -8.06 -10.11
N ASN A 98 2.97 -9.03 -11.01
CA ASN A 98 1.94 -10.05 -11.27
C ASN A 98 1.65 -10.94 -10.06
N HIS A 99 2.65 -11.18 -9.21
CA HIS A 99 2.57 -12.06 -8.04
C HIS A 99 3.69 -11.75 -7.04
N GLY A 100 3.61 -12.36 -5.86
CA GLY A 100 4.64 -12.32 -4.83
C GLY A 100 4.32 -11.30 -3.73
N SER A 101 5.25 -11.10 -2.82
CA SER A 101 5.08 -10.13 -1.74
C SER A 101 6.36 -9.37 -1.45
N ASN A 102 6.21 -8.12 -1.01
CA ASN A 102 7.31 -7.29 -0.55
C ASN A 102 6.94 -6.71 0.82
N ALA A 103 7.92 -6.54 1.68
CA ALA A 103 7.70 -6.02 3.03
C ALA A 103 8.68 -4.90 3.35
N ARG A 104 8.21 -3.91 4.11
CA ARG A 104 9.00 -2.81 4.64
C ARG A 104 8.70 -2.61 6.11
N LYS A 105 9.67 -2.04 6.81
CA LYS A 105 9.53 -1.60 8.19
C LYS A 105 9.67 -0.08 8.23
N ILE A 106 8.89 0.54 9.09
CA ILE A 106 8.91 1.96 9.37
C ILE A 106 9.07 2.09 10.88
N GLU A 107 10.21 2.63 11.29
CA GLU A 107 10.49 2.97 12.68
C GLU A 107 9.96 4.37 12.96
N THR A 108 9.23 4.49 14.06
CA THR A 108 8.68 5.76 14.55
C THR A 108 8.99 5.89 16.03
N ASP A 109 8.83 7.08 16.58
CA ASP A 109 9.01 7.31 18.03
C ASP A 109 8.00 6.54 18.89
N PHE A 110 6.91 6.02 18.29
CA PHE A 110 5.82 5.37 19.00
C PHE A 110 5.83 3.84 18.87
N ALA A 111 6.20 3.31 17.71
CA ALA A 111 6.15 1.89 17.40
C ALA A 111 6.96 1.53 16.14
N LEU A 112 7.21 0.23 15.97
CA LEU A 112 7.67 -0.36 14.72
C LEU A 112 6.47 -0.80 13.88
N ILE A 113 6.33 -0.22 12.69
CA ILE A 113 5.27 -0.56 11.73
C ILE A 113 5.86 -1.45 10.63
N SER A 114 5.40 -2.69 10.55
CA SER A 114 5.75 -3.63 9.49
C SER A 114 4.62 -3.71 8.48
N VAL A 115 4.93 -3.43 7.22
CA VAL A 115 3.98 -3.41 6.11
C VAL A 115 4.36 -4.51 5.14
N LYS A 116 3.41 -5.35 4.76
CA LYS A 116 3.56 -6.34 3.70
C LYS A 116 2.50 -6.10 2.64
N VAL A 117 2.94 -6.03 1.39
CA VAL A 117 2.06 -6.00 0.22
C VAL A 117 2.22 -7.31 -0.53
N THR A 118 1.12 -8.01 -0.73
CA THR A 118 1.06 -9.24 -1.54
C THR A 118 0.27 -8.96 -2.80
N TRP A 119 0.81 -9.36 -3.95
CA TRP A 119 0.21 -9.19 -5.25
C TRP A 119 -0.43 -10.50 -5.70
N SER A 120 -1.67 -10.44 -6.18
CA SER A 120 -2.34 -11.54 -6.85
C SER A 120 -3.01 -11.05 -8.14
N PRO A 121 -3.06 -11.87 -9.21
CA PRO A 121 -3.85 -11.53 -10.39
C PRO A 121 -5.31 -11.32 -10.01
N LEU A 122 -5.96 -10.27 -10.53
CA LEU A 122 -7.40 -10.13 -10.39
C LEU A 122 -8.09 -11.29 -11.13
N PRO A 123 -9.03 -12.02 -10.50
CA PRO A 123 -9.80 -13.03 -11.20
C PRO A 123 -10.59 -12.35 -12.32
N LYS A 124 -10.44 -12.85 -13.55
CA LYS A 124 -11.30 -12.42 -14.66
C LYS A 124 -12.72 -12.84 -14.31
N GLY A 125 -13.62 -11.89 -14.12
CA GLY A 125 -15.04 -12.16 -13.87
C GLY A 125 -15.58 -13.10 -14.95
N HIS A 126 -16.22 -14.18 -14.53
CA HIS A 126 -16.94 -15.11 -15.41
C HIS A 126 -18.33 -14.58 -15.75
#